data_AF-A0A9E5KF28-F1
#
_entry.id   AF-A0A9E5KF28-F1
#
_cell.length_a   1.000
_cell.length_b   1.000
_cell.length_c   1.000
_cell.angle_alpha   90.00
_cell.angle_beta   90.00
_cell.angle_gamma   90.00
#
_symmetry.space_group_name_H-M   'P 1'
#
loop_
_entity.id
_entity.type
_entity.pdbx_description
1 polymer ?
#
loop_
_entity_poly.entity_id
_entity_poly.type
_entity_poly.pdbx_seq_one_letter_code
_entity_poly.pdbx_strand_id
1 'polypeptide(L)'
;MKQPGPFFSLMALAVAAFAFIGIGSWLLWTLLATTKPPLPENISDPEVRATLDRARARLEQSISDGKAWGDYGTVLLANLFDQPADFCFIEAIKRDPGDPRWPYARGQIALKRQPELAIAFLEKAAQVARSRQLYRQAFVLTLAEALL
;
A
#
# COMPACT_ATOMS: atom_id res chain seq x y z
N MET A 1 38.94 39.08 4.89
CA MET A 1 37.73 38.24 5.03
C MET A 1 36.79 38.95 6.00
N LYS A 2 35.69 39.54 5.49
CA LYS A 2 34.80 40.42 6.26
C LYS A 2 33.67 39.58 6.85
N GLN A 3 33.61 39.47 8.17
CA GLN A 3 32.54 38.74 8.88
C GLN A 3 31.18 39.40 8.57
N PRO A 4 30.13 38.65 8.22
CA PRO A 4 28.80 39.21 7.99
C PRO A 4 28.21 39.79 9.28
N GLY A 5 27.52 40.93 9.18
CA GLY A 5 26.96 41.64 10.33
C GLY A 5 25.84 40.86 11.06
N PRO A 6 25.54 41.20 12.33
CA PRO A 6 24.64 40.43 13.20
C PRO A 6 23.21 40.26 12.65
N PHE A 7 22.75 41.20 11.82
CA PHE A 7 21.46 41.14 11.13
C PHE A 7 21.38 39.99 10.12
N PHE A 8 22.47 39.67 9.41
CA PHE A 8 22.50 38.54 8.47
C PHE A 8 22.41 37.19 9.21
N SER A 9 23.05 37.08 10.37
CA SER A 9 22.97 35.88 11.22
C SER A 9 21.58 35.67 11.80
N LEU A 10 20.90 36.73 12.23
CA LEU A 10 19.51 36.67 12.71
C LEU A 10 18.51 36.31 11.61
N MET A 11 18.67 36.87 10.40
CA MET A 11 17.82 36.53 9.26
C MET A 11 18.01 35.07 8.80
N ALA A 12 19.26 34.59 8.78
CA ALA A 12 19.56 33.21 8.43
C ALA A 12 18.97 32.20 9.44
N LEU A 13 19.02 32.52 10.74
CA LEU A 13 18.39 31.70 11.78
C LEU A 13 16.87 31.67 11.67
N ALA A 14 16.24 32.80 11.36
CA ALA A 14 14.79 32.87 11.16
C ALA A 14 14.33 32.02 9.96
N VAL A 15 15.03 32.10 8.82
CA VAL A 15 14.71 31.30 7.62
C VAL A 15 14.91 29.81 7.89
N ALA A 16 15.98 29.41 8.59
CA ALA A 16 16.21 28.03 8.97
C ALA A 16 15.11 27.48 9.90
N ALA A 17 14.63 28.29 10.85
CA ALA A 17 13.53 27.92 11.73
C ALA A 17 12.20 27.73 10.96
N PHE A 18 11.86 28.62 10.03
CA PHE A 18 10.67 28.45 9.18
C PHE A 18 10.75 27.22 8.28
N ALA A 19 11.93 26.93 7.72
CA ALA A 19 12.15 25.72 6.91
C ALA A 19 12.00 24.44 7.76
N PHE A 20 12.55 24.42 8.98
CA PHE A 20 12.39 23.30 9.90
C PHE A 20 10.93 23.07 10.32
N ILE A 21 10.18 24.14 10.59
CA ILE A 21 8.74 24.04 10.92
C ILE A 21 7.94 23.56 9.72
N GLY A 22 8.23 24.06 8.51
CA GLY A 22 7.56 23.64 7.27
C GLY A 22 7.80 22.17 6.93
N ILE A 23 9.06 21.72 6.99
CA ILE A 23 9.45 20.32 6.75
C ILE A 23 8.89 19.43 7.85
N GLY A 24 8.98 19.84 9.11
CA GLY A 24 8.44 19.10 10.25
C GLY A 24 6.92 18.93 10.15
N SER A 25 6.21 20.00 9.81
CA SER A 25 4.75 19.97 9.62
C SER A 25 4.34 19.09 8.43
N TRP A 26 5.06 19.14 7.31
CA TRP A 26 4.80 18.30 6.13
C TRP A 26 5.08 16.81 6.39
N LEU A 27 6.19 16.49 7.06
CA LEU A 27 6.50 15.13 7.47
C LEU A 27 5.46 14.62 8.49
N LEU A 28 5.08 15.45 9.45
CA LEU A 28 4.07 15.10 10.43
C LEU A 28 2.70 14.87 9.77
N TRP A 29 2.32 15.70 8.79
CA TRP A 29 1.05 15.55 8.07
C TRP A 29 1.02 14.29 7.19
N THR A 30 2.12 13.99 6.49
CA THR A 30 2.20 12.76 5.68
C THR A 30 2.24 11.50 6.53
N LEU A 31 2.79 11.56 7.74
CA LEU A 31 2.77 10.45 8.71
C LEU A 31 1.41 10.29 9.42
N LEU A 32 0.62 11.36 9.54
CA LEU A 32 -0.69 11.36 10.23
C LEU A 32 -1.89 11.25 9.27
N ALA A 33 -1.69 11.37 7.95
CA ALA A 33 -2.77 11.27 6.97
C ALA A 33 -3.41 9.88 7.02
N THR A 34 -4.68 9.82 7.43
CA THR A 34 -5.45 8.57 7.49
C THR A 34 -5.92 8.19 6.09
N THR A 35 -5.38 7.11 5.54
CA THR A 35 -5.87 6.55 4.27
C THR A 35 -7.27 5.97 4.46
N LYS A 36 -8.27 6.58 3.82
CA LYS A 36 -9.66 6.09 3.84
C LYS A 36 -9.76 4.80 3.01
N PRO A 37 -10.31 3.71 3.55
CA PRO A 37 -10.54 2.50 2.76
C PRO A 37 -11.44 2.78 1.55
N PRO A 38 -11.08 2.30 0.35
CA PRO A 38 -11.87 2.51 -0.86
C PRO A 38 -13.19 1.74 -0.77
N LEU A 39 -14.24 2.26 -1.39
CA LEU A 39 -15.49 1.54 -1.62
C LEU A 39 -15.89 1.80 -3.07
N PRO A 40 -16.05 0.76 -3.90
CA PRO A 40 -16.46 0.93 -5.29
C PRO A 40 -17.79 1.67 -5.42
N GLU A 41 -17.88 2.54 -6.40
CA GLU A 41 -19.13 3.21 -6.77
C GLU A 41 -20.02 2.26 -7.59
N ASN A 42 -21.32 2.56 -7.67
CA ASN A 42 -22.27 1.88 -8.58
C ASN A 42 -22.39 0.35 -8.42
N ILE A 43 -22.15 -0.18 -7.21
CA ILE A 43 -22.41 -1.59 -6.89
C ILE A 43 -23.92 -1.85 -7.01
N SER A 44 -24.33 -2.55 -8.08
CA SER A 44 -25.72 -2.82 -8.41
C SER A 44 -26.30 -3.99 -7.60
N ASP A 45 -25.45 -4.97 -7.27
CA ASP A 45 -25.84 -6.15 -6.49
C ASP A 45 -25.85 -5.81 -4.98
N PRO A 46 -27.00 -5.92 -4.30
CA PRO A 46 -27.12 -5.59 -2.87
C PRO A 46 -26.34 -6.56 -1.96
N GLU A 47 -26.15 -7.82 -2.35
CA GLU A 47 -25.39 -8.80 -1.57
C GLU A 47 -23.89 -8.51 -1.65
N VAL A 48 -23.40 -8.13 -2.83
CA VAL A 48 -22.02 -7.66 -3.03
C VAL A 48 -21.79 -6.41 -2.18
N ARG A 49 -22.71 -5.43 -2.25
CA ARG A 49 -22.63 -4.20 -1.44
C ARG A 49 -22.55 -4.50 0.05
N ALA A 50 -23.48 -5.30 0.57
CA ALA A 50 -23.49 -5.67 1.99
C ALA A 50 -22.22 -6.42 2.41
N THR A 51 -21.67 -7.25 1.52
CA THR A 51 -20.41 -7.97 1.77
C THR A 51 -19.22 -7.03 1.85
N LEU A 52 -19.12 -6.05 0.94
CA LEU A 52 -18.07 -5.03 0.97
C LEU A 52 -18.21 -4.12 2.18
N ASP A 53 -19.41 -3.67 2.53
CA ASP A 53 -19.63 -2.82 3.71
C ASP A 53 -19.22 -3.52 5.00
N ARG A 54 -19.58 -4.80 5.18
CA ARG A 54 -19.13 -5.59 6.35
C ARG A 54 -17.62 -5.80 6.38
N ALA A 55 -17.00 -6.07 5.23
CA ALA A 55 -15.55 -6.26 5.15
C ALA A 55 -14.80 -4.95 5.45
N ARG A 56 -15.28 -3.82 4.92
CA ARG A 56 -14.77 -2.48 5.19
C ARG A 56 -14.92 -2.10 6.66
N ALA A 57 -16.08 -2.35 7.27
CA ALA A 57 -16.30 -2.05 8.69
C ALA A 57 -15.32 -2.81 9.60
N ARG A 58 -14.99 -4.07 9.27
CA ARG A 58 -13.94 -4.85 9.98
C ARG A 58 -12.56 -4.23 9.82
N LEU A 59 -12.22 -3.76 8.62
CA LEU A 59 -10.98 -3.03 8.40
C LEU A 59 -10.93 -1.73 9.22
N GLU A 60 -12.01 -0.97 9.27
CA GLU A 60 -12.07 0.31 10.01
C GLU A 60 -11.82 0.12 11.52
N GLN A 61 -12.19 -1.04 12.09
CA GLN A 61 -11.87 -1.40 13.48
C GLN A 61 -10.38 -1.71 13.71
N SER A 62 -9.60 -1.94 12.66
CA SER A 62 -8.18 -2.32 12.73
C SER A 62 -7.38 -1.70 11.59
N ILE A 63 -7.57 -0.40 11.35
CA ILE A 63 -7.02 0.32 10.19
C ILE A 63 -5.48 0.41 10.16
N SER A 64 -4.82 0.15 11.29
CA SER A 64 -3.36 0.04 11.40
C SER A 64 -2.82 -1.36 11.08
N ASP A 65 -3.67 -2.38 10.97
CA ASP A 65 -3.26 -3.77 10.71
C ASP A 65 -3.17 -4.06 9.21
N GLY A 66 -2.00 -4.48 8.74
CA GLY A 66 -1.78 -4.86 7.34
C GLY A 66 -2.63 -6.06 6.92
N LYS A 67 -2.90 -7.01 7.82
CA LYS A 67 -3.76 -8.16 7.53
C LYS A 67 -5.20 -7.72 7.26
N ALA A 68 -5.73 -6.78 8.04
CA ALA A 68 -7.08 -6.27 7.83
C ALA A 68 -7.24 -5.61 6.45
N TRP A 69 -6.23 -4.86 6.00
CA TRP A 69 -6.19 -4.27 4.65
C TRP A 69 -6.17 -5.34 3.57
N GLY A 70 -5.30 -6.35 3.71
CA GLY A 70 -5.19 -7.43 2.73
C GLY A 70 -6.44 -8.34 2.67
N ASP A 71 -7.08 -8.59 3.81
CA ASP A 71 -8.35 -9.33 3.86
C ASP A 71 -9.46 -8.56 3.13
N TYR A 72 -9.58 -7.24 3.34
CA TYR A 72 -10.53 -6.41 2.60
C TYR A 72 -10.21 -6.35 1.09
N GLY A 73 -8.93 -6.20 0.74
CA GLY A 73 -8.46 -6.27 -0.65
C GLY A 73 -8.81 -7.60 -1.32
N THR A 74 -8.72 -8.72 -0.58
CA THR A 74 -9.11 -10.05 -1.08
C THR A 74 -10.61 -10.12 -1.38
N VAL A 75 -11.46 -9.56 -0.52
CA VAL A 75 -12.91 -9.49 -0.77
C VAL A 75 -13.20 -8.63 -2.01
N LEU A 76 -12.53 -7.48 -2.16
CA LEU A 76 -12.67 -6.63 -3.35
C LEU A 76 -12.25 -7.37 -4.62
N LEU A 77 -11.11 -8.06 -4.59
CA LEU A 77 -10.60 -8.83 -5.72
C LEU A 77 -11.53 -10.00 -6.11
N ALA A 78 -12.09 -10.70 -5.12
CA ALA A 78 -13.07 -11.76 -5.34
C ALA A 78 -14.35 -11.26 -6.02
N ASN A 79 -14.68 -9.98 -5.83
CA ASN A 79 -15.79 -9.29 -6.49
C ASN A 79 -15.35 -8.46 -7.72
N LEU A 80 -14.17 -8.75 -8.28
CA LEU A 80 -13.62 -8.16 -9.51
C LEU A 80 -13.33 -6.64 -9.44
N PHE A 81 -13.22 -6.09 -8.24
CA PHE A 81 -12.82 -4.70 -8.03
C PHE A 81 -11.29 -4.58 -7.95
N ASP A 82 -10.61 -4.87 -9.07
CA ASP A 82 -9.15 -4.99 -9.13
C ASP A 82 -8.41 -3.73 -8.64
N GLN A 83 -8.81 -2.54 -9.08
CA GLN A 83 -8.13 -1.28 -8.71
C GLN A 83 -8.27 -0.96 -7.21
N PRO A 84 -9.49 -0.96 -6.63
CA PRO A 84 -9.65 -0.86 -5.17
C PRO A 84 -8.91 -1.95 -4.40
N ALA A 85 -8.87 -3.18 -4.91
CA ALA A 85 -8.12 -4.27 -4.29
C ALA A 85 -6.60 -3.99 -4.28
N ASP A 86 -6.04 -3.53 -5.40
CA ASP A 86 -4.61 -3.18 -5.50
C ASP A 86 -4.23 -2.10 -4.49
N PHE A 87 -5.07 -1.08 -4.32
CA PHE A 87 -4.89 -0.06 -3.29
C PHE A 87 -4.81 -0.69 -1.89
N CYS A 88 -5.74 -1.58 -1.55
CA CYS A 88 -5.73 -2.27 -0.27
C CYS A 88 -4.46 -3.12 -0.08
N PHE A 89 -3.97 -3.79 -1.12
CA PHE A 89 -2.72 -4.56 -1.03
C PHE A 89 -1.49 -3.67 -0.87
N ILE A 90 -1.47 -2.47 -1.46
CA ILE A 90 -0.42 -1.47 -1.19
C ILE A 90 -0.43 -1.08 0.28
N GLU A 91 -1.60 -0.74 0.83
CA GLU A 91 -1.74 -0.38 2.24
C GLU A 91 -1.40 -1.54 3.18
N ALA A 92 -1.69 -2.78 2.77
CA ALA A 92 -1.31 -3.99 3.49
C ALA A 92 0.22 -4.17 3.52
N ILE A 93 0.91 -4.03 2.38
CA ILE A 93 2.38 -4.14 2.29
C ILE A 93 3.08 -3.06 3.15
N LYS A 94 2.54 -1.84 3.20
CA LYS A 94 3.10 -0.76 4.04
C LYS A 94 3.08 -1.11 5.54
N ARG A 95 2.06 -1.84 5.99
CA ARG A 95 1.83 -2.18 7.40
C ARG A 95 2.40 -3.54 7.80
N ASP A 96 2.33 -4.51 6.90
CA ASP A 96 2.88 -5.86 7.07
C ASP A 96 3.68 -6.27 5.82
N PRO A 97 4.93 -5.80 5.69
CA PRO A 97 5.79 -6.12 4.56
C PRO A 97 6.27 -7.58 4.56
N GLY A 98 6.03 -8.33 5.65
CA GLY A 98 6.47 -9.71 5.83
C GLY A 98 5.49 -10.75 5.29
N ASP A 99 4.27 -10.34 4.91
CA ASP A 99 3.29 -11.25 4.33
C ASP A 99 3.42 -11.30 2.80
N PRO A 100 3.79 -12.46 2.22
CA PRO A 100 4.02 -12.54 0.79
C PRO A 100 2.71 -12.64 -0.03
N ARG A 101 1.55 -12.80 0.61
CA ARG A 101 0.25 -12.87 -0.08
C ARG A 101 -0.10 -11.58 -0.79
N TRP A 102 0.29 -10.43 -0.22
CA TRP A 102 -0.04 -9.12 -0.77
C TRP A 102 0.70 -8.80 -2.07
N PRO A 103 2.05 -8.90 -2.16
CA PRO A 103 2.72 -8.75 -3.45
C PRO A 103 2.27 -9.81 -4.46
N TYR A 104 1.93 -11.03 -4.03
CA TYR A 104 1.37 -12.04 -4.94
C TYR A 104 0.02 -11.61 -5.51
N ALA A 105 -0.90 -11.12 -4.68
CA ALA A 105 -2.20 -10.64 -5.12
C ALA A 105 -2.08 -9.43 -6.07
N ARG A 106 -1.11 -8.53 -5.84
CA ARG A 106 -0.77 -7.47 -6.80
C ARG A 106 -0.25 -8.03 -8.12
N GLY A 107 0.58 -9.06 -8.09
CA GLY A 107 1.03 -9.80 -9.28
C GLY A 107 -0.14 -10.38 -10.07
N GLN A 108 -1.11 -11.00 -9.39
CA GLN A 108 -2.32 -11.55 -10.02
C GLN A 108 -3.19 -10.47 -10.69
N ILE A 109 -3.30 -9.28 -10.08
CA ILE A 109 -3.98 -8.13 -10.69
C ILE A 109 -3.19 -7.62 -11.89
N ALA A 110 -1.86 -7.50 -11.75
CA ALA A 110 -0.97 -7.00 -12.80
C ALA A 110 -0.98 -7.91 -14.02
N LEU A 111 -1.02 -9.25 -13.87
CA LEU A 111 -1.18 -10.17 -15.00
C LEU A 111 -2.39 -9.84 -15.89
N LYS A 112 -3.48 -9.34 -15.30
CA LYS A 112 -4.71 -8.98 -16.02
C LYS A 112 -4.68 -7.57 -16.62
N ARG A 113 -3.96 -6.63 -15.99
CA ARG A 113 -4.13 -5.18 -16.24
C ARG A 113 -2.86 -4.43 -16.63
N GLN A 114 -1.71 -4.88 -16.12
CA GLN A 114 -0.39 -4.23 -16.22
C GLN A 114 0.69 -5.33 -16.26
N PRO A 115 0.71 -6.17 -17.31
CA PRO A 115 1.57 -7.35 -17.38
C PRO A 115 3.06 -7.01 -17.21
N GLU A 116 3.47 -5.80 -17.61
CA GLU A 116 4.82 -5.27 -17.43
C GLU A 116 5.26 -5.15 -15.96
N LEU A 117 4.30 -5.02 -15.02
CA LEU A 117 4.57 -4.96 -13.58
C LEU A 117 4.44 -6.32 -12.88
N ALA A 118 3.84 -7.32 -13.54
CA ALA A 118 3.47 -8.58 -12.92
C ALA A 118 4.69 -9.35 -12.41
N ILE A 119 5.73 -9.45 -13.25
CA ILE A 119 6.99 -10.14 -12.90
C ILE A 119 7.59 -9.53 -11.63
N ALA A 120 7.72 -8.20 -11.57
CA ALA A 120 8.32 -7.52 -10.41
C ALA A 120 7.56 -7.80 -9.10
N PHE A 121 6.22 -7.85 -9.14
CA PHE A 121 5.41 -8.16 -7.96
C PHE A 121 5.49 -9.64 -7.57
N LEU A 122 5.49 -10.56 -8.54
CA LEU A 122 5.60 -12.00 -8.29
C LEU A 122 7.00 -12.38 -7.77
N GLU A 123 8.06 -11.76 -8.27
CA GLU A 123 9.42 -11.89 -7.74
C GLU A 123 9.49 -11.43 -6.28
N LYS A 124 8.88 -10.28 -5.97
CA LYS A 124 8.80 -9.77 -4.60
C LYS A 124 8.09 -10.76 -3.69
N ALA A 125 6.98 -11.34 -4.14
CA ALA A 125 6.24 -12.36 -3.39
C ALA A 125 7.10 -13.61 -3.12
N ALA A 126 7.79 -14.13 -4.13
CA ALA A 126 8.69 -15.27 -4.00
C ALA A 126 9.88 -14.97 -3.06
N GLN A 127 10.39 -13.73 -3.08
CA GLN A 127 11.46 -13.28 -2.19
C GLN A 127 11.00 -13.23 -0.72
N VAL A 128 9.82 -12.67 -0.44
CA VAL A 128 9.26 -12.58 0.91
C VAL A 128 8.87 -13.97 1.43
N ALA A 129 8.38 -14.85 0.55
CA ALA A 129 7.99 -16.22 0.90
C ALA A 129 9.17 -17.19 1.16
N ARG A 130 10.44 -16.75 1.12
CA ARG A 130 11.62 -17.63 1.24
C ARG A 130 11.59 -18.56 2.45
N SER A 131 11.05 -18.12 3.59
CA SER A 131 10.92 -18.93 4.81
C SER A 131 9.58 -19.66 4.94
N ARG A 132 8.63 -19.47 4.01
CA ARG A 132 7.28 -20.05 4.03
C ARG A 132 7.07 -20.95 2.80
N GLN A 133 7.59 -22.18 2.89
CA GLN A 133 7.73 -23.13 1.77
C GLN A 133 6.46 -23.34 0.93
N LEU A 134 5.28 -23.45 1.57
CA LEU A 134 4.00 -23.67 0.87
C LEU A 134 3.63 -22.50 -0.06
N TYR A 135 3.80 -21.26 0.39
CA TYR A 135 3.52 -20.08 -0.42
C TYR A 135 4.53 -19.94 -1.56
N ARG A 136 5.80 -20.26 -1.30
CA ARG A 136 6.87 -20.13 -2.28
C ARG A 136 6.64 -20.96 -3.54
N GLN A 137 6.13 -22.18 -3.43
CA GLN A 137 5.90 -23.05 -4.58
C GLN A 137 4.85 -22.46 -5.53
N ALA A 138 3.70 -22.05 -5.00
CA ALA A 138 2.63 -21.43 -5.80
C ALA A 138 3.12 -20.15 -6.49
N PHE A 139 3.88 -19.31 -5.78
CA PHE A 139 4.35 -18.03 -6.31
C PHE A 139 5.43 -18.20 -7.38
N VAL A 140 6.35 -19.14 -7.20
CA VAL A 140 7.39 -19.45 -8.21
C VAL A 140 6.77 -20.07 -9.46
N LEU A 141 5.74 -20.91 -9.32
CA LEU A 141 5.04 -21.46 -10.47
C LEU A 141 4.38 -20.35 -11.30
N THR A 142 3.63 -19.45 -10.65
CA THR A 142 2.98 -18.31 -11.35
C THR A 142 4.02 -17.38 -11.98
N LEU A 143 5.16 -17.16 -11.31
CA LEU A 143 6.26 -16.38 -11.87
C LEU A 143 6.88 -17.04 -13.10
N ALA A 144 7.07 -18.36 -13.08
CA ALA A 144 7.60 -19.10 -14.21
C ALA A 144 6.67 -19.02 -15.42
N GLU A 145 5.35 -19.15 -15.21
CA GLU A 145 4.34 -18.97 -16.26
C GLU A 145 4.36 -17.56 -16.87
N ALA A 146 4.54 -16.53 -16.04
CA ALA A 146 4.61 -15.14 -16.50
C ALA A 146 5.87 -14.81 -17.34
N LEU A 147 6.88 -15.69 -17.35
CA LEU A 147 8.15 -15.51 -18.06
C LEU A 147 8.21 -16.27 -19.41
N LEU A 148 7.20 -17.08 -19.72
CA LEU A 148 7.07 -17.81 -21.00
C LEU A 148 6.41 -16.95 -22.07
#